data_AF-T5K2K7-F1
#
_entry.id   AF-T5K2K7-F1
#
_cell.length_a   1.000
_cell.length_b   1.000
_cell.length_c   1.000
_cell.angle_alpha   90.00
_cell.angle_beta   90.00
_cell.angle_gamma   90.00
#
_symmetry.space_group_name_H-M   'P 1'
#
loop_
_entity.id
_entity.type
_entity.pdbx_description
1 polymer ?
#
loop_
_entity_poly.entity_id
_entity_poly.type
_entity_poly.pdbx_seq_one_letter_code
_entity_poly.pdbx_strand_id
1 'polypeptide(L)'
;MAVTSIDIDPDELQQAKKLAGTTSNRETVDLALRTLIAVRRQPAAVERIIARHFDTDQIDAPTIAPDTSPDPDTGAPREKSTVR
;
A
#
# COMPACT_ATOMS: atom_id res chain seq x y z
N MET A 1 25.68 -14.97 -3.75
CA MET A 1 24.40 -15.66 -3.45
C MET A 1 24.74 -17.04 -2.92
N ALA A 2 24.11 -17.47 -1.83
CA ALA A 2 24.19 -18.85 -1.38
C ALA A 2 23.32 -19.73 -2.30
N VAL A 3 23.85 -20.87 -2.73
CA VAL A 3 23.10 -21.89 -3.47
C VAL A 3 22.64 -22.93 -2.46
N THR A 4 21.34 -23.13 -2.36
CA THR A 4 20.73 -24.13 -1.48
C THR A 4 20.02 -25.16 -2.35
N SER A 5 20.25 -26.45 -2.08
CA SER A 5 19.56 -27.54 -2.77
C SER A 5 18.30 -27.90 -1.96
N ILE A 6 17.16 -27.93 -2.64
CA ILE A 6 15.85 -28.27 -2.07
C ILE A 6 15.11 -29.17 -3.06
N ASP A 7 14.49 -30.24 -2.54
CA ASP A 7 13.64 -31.11 -3.33
C ASP A 7 12.27 -30.45 -3.53
N ILE A 8 11.87 -30.33 -4.79
CA ILE A 8 10.58 -29.78 -5.21
C ILE A 8 10.07 -30.68 -6.33
N ASP A 9 8.76 -30.96 -6.33
CA ASP A 9 8.14 -31.68 -7.43
C ASP A 9 8.36 -30.90 -8.75
N PRO A 10 9.02 -31.52 -9.75
CA PRO A 10 9.31 -30.85 -11.01
C PRO A 10 8.05 -30.46 -11.77
N ASP A 11 6.95 -31.22 -11.65
CA ASP A 11 5.71 -30.92 -12.35
C ASP A 11 5.00 -29.72 -11.72
N GLU A 12 4.97 -29.63 -10.39
CA GLU A 12 4.46 -28.45 -9.68
C GLU A 12 5.27 -27.19 -10.03
N LEU A 13 6.60 -27.31 -10.07
CA LEU A 13 7.48 -26.19 -10.41
C LEU A 13 7.26 -25.71 -11.85
N GLN A 14 7.02 -26.62 -12.79
CA GLN A 14 6.69 -26.25 -14.18
C GLN A 14 5.31 -25.60 -14.30
N GLN A 15 4.31 -26.07 -13.55
CA GLN A 15 3.01 -25.42 -13.50
C GLN A 15 3.12 -24.01 -12.90
N ALA A 16 3.83 -23.87 -11.79
CA ALA A 16 4.08 -22.57 -11.16
C ALA A 16 4.80 -21.62 -12.11
N LYS A 17 5.78 -22.09 -12.89
CA LYS A 17 6.44 -21.28 -13.94
C LYS A 17 5.47 -20.75 -14.98
N LYS A 18 4.59 -21.61 -15.49
CA LYS A 18 3.57 -21.23 -16.49
C LYS A 18 2.59 -20.22 -15.92
N LEU A 19 2.10 -20.43 -14.69
CA LEU A 19 1.16 -19.54 -14.02
C LEU A 19 1.78 -18.18 -13.68
N ALA A 20 3.04 -18.19 -13.22
CA ALA A 20 3.76 -16.98 -12.86
C ALA A 20 4.34 -16.23 -14.07
N GLY A 21 4.36 -16.83 -15.26
CA GLY A 21 5.00 -16.25 -16.46
C GLY A 21 6.52 -16.08 -16.31
N THR A 22 7.16 -16.89 -15.48
CA THR A 22 8.60 -16.76 -15.14
C THR A 22 9.48 -17.61 -16.04
N THR A 23 10.72 -17.17 -16.25
CA THR A 23 11.64 -17.81 -17.18
C THR A 23 12.54 -18.84 -16.48
N SER A 24 12.76 -18.69 -15.18
CA SER A 24 13.67 -19.52 -14.38
C SER A 24 13.01 -20.06 -13.11
N ASN A 25 13.39 -21.28 -12.73
CA ASN A 25 12.93 -21.92 -11.49
C ASN A 25 13.24 -21.05 -10.26
N ARG A 26 14.41 -20.41 -10.24
CA ARG A 26 14.80 -19.49 -9.17
C ARG A 26 13.86 -18.29 -9.09
N GLU A 27 13.47 -17.74 -10.24
CA GLU A 27 12.58 -16.58 -10.33
C GLU A 27 11.18 -16.95 -9.83
N THR A 28 10.68 -18.13 -10.20
CA THR A 28 9.42 -18.68 -9.70
C THR A 28 9.41 -18.83 -8.18
N VAL A 29 10.47 -19.40 -7.61
CA VAL A 29 10.60 -19.61 -6.16
C VAL A 29 10.71 -18.27 -5.43
N ASP A 30 11.47 -17.31 -5.95
CA ASP A 30 11.58 -15.97 -5.36
C ASP A 30 10.21 -15.26 -5.34
N LEU A 31 9.47 -15.34 -6.44
CA LEU A 31 8.13 -14.75 -6.54
C LEU A 31 7.15 -15.42 -5.55
N ALA A 32 7.17 -16.75 -5.46
CA ALA A 32 6.33 -17.49 -4.54
C ALA A 32 6.60 -17.09 -3.08
N LEU A 33 7.88 -17.01 -2.69
CA LEU A 33 8.27 -16.60 -1.33
C LEU A 33 7.86 -15.16 -1.03
N ARG A 34 8.06 -14.21 -1.95
CA ARG A 34 7.61 -12.83 -1.78
C ARG A 34 6.09 -12.75 -1.61
N THR A 35 5.35 -13.51 -2.42
CA THR A 35 3.89 -13.54 -2.36
C THR A 35 3.43 -14.12 -1.02
N LEU A 36 4.03 -15.22 -0.56
CA LEU A 36 3.69 -15.82 0.74
C LEU A 36 3.95 -14.85 1.90
N ILE A 37 5.09 -14.16 1.89
CA ILE A 37 5.42 -13.14 2.90
C ILE A 37 4.42 -11.99 2.83
N ALA A 38 4.05 -11.52 1.64
CA ALA A 38 3.07 -10.46 1.47
C ALA A 38 1.69 -10.85 2.00
N VAL A 39 1.20 -12.05 1.64
CA VAL A 39 -0.08 -12.59 2.12
C VAL A 39 -0.10 -12.72 3.64
N ARG A 40 1.01 -13.14 4.26
CA ARG A 40 1.09 -13.34 5.71
C ARG A 40 1.48 -12.08 6.50
N ARG A 41 1.86 -10.99 5.84
CA ARG A 41 2.33 -9.77 6.53
C ARG A 41 1.24 -8.98 7.23
N GLN A 42 -0.05 -9.22 6.94
CA GLN A 42 -1.13 -8.45 7.55
C GLN A 42 -2.41 -9.26 7.86
N PRO A 43 -2.46 -9.94 9.03
CA PRO A 43 -3.72 -10.14 9.75
C PRO A 43 -3.92 -9.09 10.85
N ALA A 44 -2.84 -8.58 11.46
CA ALA A 44 -2.93 -7.76 12.68
C ALA A 44 -3.48 -6.34 12.47
N ALA A 45 -3.32 -5.76 11.27
CA ALA A 45 -3.87 -4.43 10.98
C ALA A 45 -5.37 -4.49 10.66
N VAL A 46 -5.81 -5.53 9.96
CA VAL A 46 -7.23 -5.75 9.61
C VAL A 46 -8.02 -6.17 10.86
N GLU A 47 -7.47 -7.04 11.71
CA GLU A 47 -8.08 -7.39 13.00
C GLU A 47 -8.25 -6.17 13.92
N ARG A 48 -7.29 -5.22 13.93
CA ARG A 48 -7.43 -3.97 14.70
C ARG A 48 -8.54 -3.04 14.22
N ILE A 49 -8.84 -3.04 12.92
CA ILE A 49 -9.93 -2.24 12.35
C ILE A 49 -11.28 -2.91 12.64
N ILE A 50 -11.37 -4.25 12.50
CA ILE A 50 -12.59 -5.00 12.77
C ILE A 50 -12.91 -5.05 14.28
N ALA A 51 -11.89 -5.11 15.15
CA ALA A 51 -12.05 -5.12 16.60
C ALA A 51 -12.33 -3.72 17.19
N ARG A 52 -12.41 -2.67 16.35
CA ARG A 52 -12.77 -1.32 16.82
C ARG A 52 -14.27 -1.25 17.07
N HIS A 53 -14.64 -1.46 18.34
CA HIS A 53 -15.97 -1.10 18.84
C HIS A 53 -16.03 0.42 18.99
N PHE A 54 -17.07 1.05 18.44
CA PHE A 54 -17.38 2.46 18.68
C PHE A 54 -18.44 2.50 19.77
N ASP A 55 -18.19 3.26 20.82
CA ASP A 55 -19.20 3.55 21.84
C ASP A 55 -20.21 4.56 21.28
N THR A 56 -21.46 4.52 21.76
CA THR A 56 -22.59 5.29 21.20
C THR A 56 -22.37 6.79 21.21
N ASP A 57 -21.55 7.29 22.13
CA ASP A 57 -21.12 8.70 22.25
C ASP A 57 -20.16 9.15 21.15
N GLN A 58 -19.50 8.22 20.44
CA GLN A 58 -18.54 8.51 19.37
C GLN A 58 -19.15 8.53 17.97
N ILE A 59 -20.39 8.06 17.81
CA ILE A 59 -21.09 7.98 16.53
C ILE A 59 -21.88 9.27 16.26
N ASP A 60 -22.20 10.04 17.31
CA ASP A 60 -22.95 11.30 17.24
C ASP A 60 -22.07 12.52 17.58
N ALA A 61 -20.81 12.48 17.15
CA ALA A 61 -19.91 13.62 17.30
C ALA A 61 -20.37 14.77 16.37
N PRO A 62 -20.42 16.02 16.87
CA PRO A 62 -20.84 17.16 16.05
C PRO A 62 -19.90 17.38 14.87
N THR A 63 -20.46 17.44 13.66
CA THR A 63 -19.73 17.68 12.42
C THR A 63 -18.96 19.01 12.49
N ILE A 64 -17.63 18.94 12.44
CA ILE A 64 -16.79 20.13 12.32
C ILE A 64 -16.78 20.54 10.84
N ALA A 65 -17.36 21.69 10.53
CA ALA A 65 -17.24 22.28 9.20
C ALA A 65 -15.78 22.71 8.96
N PRO A 66 -15.20 22.44 7.77
CA PRO A 66 -13.89 22.97 7.44
C PRO A 66 -13.91 24.49 7.53
N ASP A 67 -12.88 25.06 8.15
CA ASP A 67 -12.73 26.50 8.34
C ASP A 67 -12.58 27.15 6.95
N THR A 68 -13.66 27.72 6.42
CA THR A 68 -13.65 28.48 5.16
C THR A 68 -13.13 29.90 5.39
N SER A 69 -12.09 30.04 6.20
CA SER A 69 -11.37 31.30 6.29
C SER A 69 -10.63 31.50 4.96
N PRO A 70 -10.93 32.56 4.20
CA PRO A 70 -10.24 32.83 2.94
C PRO A 70 -8.76 33.08 3.24
N ASP A 71 -7.92 32.30 2.58
CA ASP A 71 -6.47 32.46 2.56
C ASP A 71 -6.14 33.94 2.22
N PRO A 72 -5.43 34.69 3.09
CA PRO A 72 -5.16 36.10 2.86
C PRO A 72 -4.19 36.35 1.69
N ASP A 73 -3.67 35.32 1.02
CA ASP A 73 -2.73 35.42 -0.10
C ASP A 73 -3.40 35.52 -1.49
N THR A 74 -4.59 36.12 -1.58
CA THR A 74 -5.18 36.53 -2.87
C THR A 74 -5.51 38.02 -2.86
N GLY A 75 -4.48 38.86 -3.00
CA GLY A 75 -4.71 40.31 -3.06
C GLY A 75 -3.46 41.17 -3.12
N ALA A 76 -2.60 41.03 -4.14
CA ALA A 76 -1.64 42.07 -4.49
C ALA A 76 -1.62 42.31 -6.01
N PRO A 77 -2.05 43.50 -6.49
CA PRO A 77 -1.93 43.84 -7.90
C PRO A 77 -0.46 44.11 -8.24
N ARG A 78 0.06 43.49 -9.31
CA ARG A 78 1.39 43.81 -9.85
C ARG A 78 1.39 45.23 -10.40
N GLU A 79 1.87 46.15 -9.57
CA GLU A 79 2.16 47.53 -9.95
C GLU A 79 3.19 47.52 -11.08
N LYS A 80 2.82 48.08 -12.24
CA LYS A 80 3.70 48.20 -13.40
C LYS A 80 4.76 49.26 -13.08
N SER A 81 5.92 48.81 -12.61
CA SER A 81 7.08 49.69 -12.42
C SER A 81 7.74 49.96 -13.78
N THR A 82 7.42 51.12 -14.35
CA THR A 82 8.18 51.78 -15.42
C THR A 82 9.61 52.01 -14.94
N VAL A 83 10.59 51.42 -15.63
CA VAL A 83 12.00 51.76 -15.48
C VAL A 83 12.62 52.02 -16.86
N ARG A 84 12.95 53.30 -17.05
CA ARG A 84 13.83 53.94 -18.05
C ARG A 84 13.28 54.21 -19.45
#